data_AF-F1STR7-F1
#
_entry.id   AF-F1STR7-F1
#
_cell.length_a   1.000
_cell.length_b   1.000
_cell.length_c   1.000
_cell.angle_alpha   90.00
_cell.angle_beta   90.00
_cell.angle_gamma   90.00
#
_symmetry.space_group_name_H-M   'P 1'
#
loop_
_entity.id
_entity.type
_entity.pdbx_description
1 polymer ?
#
loop_
_entity_poly.entity_id
_entity_poly.type
_entity_poly.pdbx_seq_one_letter_code
_entity_poly.pdbx_strand_id
1 'polypeptide(L)'
;MSSRQPGTCPCQSAAGRPTILYALLSPSDRDRPSVPPARSHCLCRQHRPVRLCTPHRTCQEALNVLAKTLAFLRNLPSFCQLPPQDQRQLLRGCWGPLFLLGLAQDIVTFEVAEVPVPSILKKILLEEPSSGAGSGQPLDRPQPSLAAVQWLQCCLESLWSLELGPKEYAYLKGTILFNPDVPGLYASSHIGHLQHEAHQALWEVLEPWCPAGQSRLARVLLAASTLKSIPPTLLGDLFFRPVIGDVDIVGLLEDMLLLS
;
A
#
# COMPACT_ATOMS: atom_id res chain seq x y z
N MET A 1 33.72 -19.61 -8.01
CA MET A 1 32.29 -19.22 -8.02
C MET A 1 31.85 -19.07 -6.58
N SER A 2 31.93 -17.87 -6.02
CA SER A 2 31.68 -17.61 -4.60
C SER A 2 30.23 -17.13 -4.43
N SER A 3 29.41 -17.99 -3.85
CA SER A 3 28.01 -17.71 -3.51
C SER A 3 27.96 -16.70 -2.36
N ARG A 4 27.49 -15.48 -2.67
CA ARG A 4 27.17 -14.47 -1.66
C ARG A 4 26.00 -14.95 -0.82
N GLN A 5 26.26 -15.40 0.40
CA GLN A 5 25.21 -15.61 1.39
C GLN A 5 24.66 -14.26 1.87
N PRO A 6 23.34 -14.08 1.99
CA PRO A 6 22.76 -12.85 2.53
C PRO A 6 22.98 -12.76 4.04
N GLY A 7 23.42 -11.59 4.50
CA GLY A 7 23.80 -11.32 5.88
C GLY A 7 22.77 -11.78 6.91
N THR A 8 23.23 -12.65 7.80
CA THR A 8 22.51 -13.09 9.00
C THR A 8 22.31 -11.92 9.95
N CYS A 9 21.12 -11.84 10.55
CA CYS A 9 20.78 -10.78 11.49
C CYS A 9 21.39 -11.09 12.88
N PRO A 10 21.98 -10.11 13.59
CA PRO A 10 22.53 -10.30 14.94
C PRO A 10 21.49 -10.73 16.00
N CYS A 11 20.21 -10.68 15.67
CA CYS A 11 19.10 -11.19 16.47
C CYS A 11 18.99 -12.74 16.47
N GLN A 12 19.55 -13.43 15.47
CA GLN A 12 19.44 -14.89 15.35
C GLN A 12 20.27 -15.63 16.42
N SER A 13 21.29 -14.99 16.98
CA SER A 13 22.06 -15.53 18.11
C SER A 13 21.37 -15.38 19.46
N ALA A 14 20.25 -14.64 19.54
CA ALA A 14 19.51 -14.42 20.79
C ALA A 14 18.30 -15.36 20.97
N ALA A 15 17.91 -16.13 19.95
CA ALA A 15 16.72 -17.00 19.94
C ALA A 15 16.85 -18.27 20.82
N GLY A 16 17.90 -18.40 21.63
CA GLY A 16 18.17 -19.53 22.51
C GLY A 16 17.88 -19.30 24.00
N ARG A 17 17.31 -18.16 24.40
CA ARG A 17 16.97 -17.92 25.82
C ARG A 17 15.46 -18.02 26.03
N PRO A 18 14.98 -18.94 26.89
CA PRO A 18 13.55 -19.05 27.16
C PRO A 18 13.04 -17.74 27.74
N THR A 19 11.93 -17.25 27.20
CA THR A 19 11.20 -16.09 27.75
C THR A 19 10.80 -16.39 29.19
N ILE A 20 10.87 -15.36 30.05
CA ILE A 20 10.60 -15.46 31.51
C ILE A 20 9.26 -16.16 31.80
N LEU A 21 8.26 -15.98 30.93
CA LEU A 21 6.95 -16.65 31.02
C LEU A 21 7.02 -18.18 30.88
N TYR A 22 7.91 -18.71 30.03
CA TYR A 22 8.06 -20.15 29.81
C TYR A 22 8.70 -20.86 31.02
N ALA A 23 9.64 -20.17 31.68
CA ALA A 23 10.30 -20.65 32.89
C ALA A 23 9.37 -20.64 34.13
N LEU A 24 8.32 -19.80 34.13
CA LEU A 24 7.35 -19.73 35.22
C LEU A 24 6.21 -20.76 35.09
N LEU A 25 5.92 -21.22 33.87
CA LEU A 25 4.75 -22.07 33.58
C LEU A 25 5.07 -23.57 33.47
N SER A 26 6.33 -23.98 33.57
CA SER A 26 6.72 -25.38 33.40
C SER A 26 7.33 -25.92 34.70
N PRO A 27 6.59 -26.70 35.52
CA PRO A 27 7.21 -27.45 36.61
C PRO A 27 8.07 -28.53 35.98
N SER A 28 9.29 -28.65 36.50
CA SER A 28 10.33 -29.60 36.13
C SER A 28 9.80 -30.94 35.66
N ASP A 29 9.94 -31.22 34.36
CA ASP A 29 10.03 -32.60 33.90
C ASP A 29 11.06 -32.70 32.77
N ARG A 30 12.03 -33.58 33.00
CA ARG A 30 13.11 -33.90 32.08
C ARG A 30 12.54 -34.79 30.96
N ASP A 31 13.20 -34.74 29.81
CA ASP A 31 12.99 -35.55 28.61
C ASP A 31 11.82 -35.16 27.70
N ARG A 32 12.10 -34.25 26.74
CA ARG A 32 11.44 -34.28 25.43
C ARG A 32 12.38 -33.93 24.27
N PRO A 33 12.18 -34.55 23.09
CA PRO A 33 13.10 -34.49 21.96
C PRO A 33 13.17 -33.10 21.33
N SER A 34 14.35 -32.78 20.81
CA SER A 34 14.69 -31.52 20.15
C SER A 34 13.82 -31.28 18.91
N VAL A 35 12.76 -30.50 19.06
CA VAL A 35 12.08 -29.85 17.94
C VAL A 35 13.03 -28.76 17.42
N PRO A 36 13.36 -28.71 16.11
CA PRO A 36 14.17 -27.63 15.57
C PRO A 36 13.46 -26.29 15.83
N PRO A 37 14.17 -25.24 16.28
CA PRO A 37 13.53 -23.96 16.54
C PRO A 37 12.89 -23.48 15.24
N ALA A 38 11.57 -23.21 15.30
CA ALA A 38 10.89 -22.47 14.25
C ALA A 38 11.73 -21.23 13.95
N ARG A 39 12.01 -20.96 12.67
CA ARG A 39 12.75 -19.78 12.23
C ARG A 39 11.96 -18.55 12.68
N SER A 40 12.25 -18.06 13.88
CA SER A 40 11.64 -16.87 14.45
C SER A 40 12.14 -15.70 13.61
N HIS A 41 11.28 -15.24 12.71
CA HIS A 41 11.52 -14.05 11.92
C HIS A 41 11.64 -12.88 12.90
N CYS A 42 12.85 -12.34 13.06
CA CYS A 42 13.04 -11.17 13.88
C CYS A 42 12.26 -9.98 13.30
N LEU A 43 11.55 -9.26 14.17
CA LEU A 43 10.84 -8.01 13.85
C LEU A 43 11.78 -6.98 13.20
N CYS A 44 13.07 -7.03 13.51
CA CYS A 44 14.10 -6.19 12.89
C CYS A 44 14.30 -6.41 11.38
N ARG A 45 13.87 -7.55 10.80
CA ARG A 45 13.82 -7.73 9.34
C ARG A 45 12.58 -7.09 8.72
N GLN A 46 11.47 -7.08 9.43
CA GLN A 46 10.19 -6.52 8.98
C GLN A 46 10.23 -4.99 8.84
N HIS A 47 11.00 -4.32 9.71
CA HIS A 47 11.18 -2.87 9.67
C HIS A 47 12.35 -2.39 8.79
N ARG A 48 12.97 -3.28 8.00
CA ARG A 48 14.08 -2.87 7.13
C ARG A 48 13.57 -1.95 6.03
N PRO A 49 14.29 -0.86 5.76
CA PRO A 49 13.95 -0.01 4.64
C PRO A 49 14.18 -0.72 3.32
N VAL A 50 13.28 -0.51 2.36
CA VAL A 50 13.38 -1.07 1.01
C VAL A 50 13.26 0.03 -0.05
N ARG A 51 13.70 -0.30 -1.26
CA ARG A 51 13.53 0.52 -2.46
C ARG A 51 13.14 -0.34 -3.65
N LEU A 52 12.49 0.23 -4.64
CA LEU A 52 12.18 -0.43 -5.90
C LEU A 52 13.48 -0.89 -6.60
N CYS A 53 13.48 -2.11 -7.15
CA CYS A 53 14.57 -2.62 -7.96
C CYS A 53 14.70 -1.86 -9.28
N THR A 54 13.56 -1.52 -9.89
CA THR A 54 13.46 -0.82 -11.19
C THR A 54 12.66 0.49 -11.05
N PRO A 55 13.16 1.49 -10.31
CA PRO A 55 12.38 2.68 -9.95
C PRO A 55 11.87 3.41 -11.19
N HIS A 56 12.70 3.65 -12.21
CA HIS A 56 12.27 4.37 -13.42
C HIS A 56 11.08 3.72 -14.13
N ARG A 57 11.08 2.40 -14.31
CA ARG A 57 10.00 1.68 -14.99
C ARG A 57 8.74 1.66 -14.13
N THR A 58 8.87 1.21 -12.88
CA THR A 58 7.73 1.02 -11.99
C THR A 58 7.06 2.35 -11.66
N CYS A 59 7.83 3.42 -11.42
CA CYS A 59 7.27 4.74 -11.17
C CYS A 59 6.58 5.32 -12.42
N GLN A 60 7.09 5.04 -13.63
CA GLN A 60 6.42 5.45 -14.86
C GLN A 60 5.07 4.74 -15.05
N GLU A 61 5.00 3.43 -14.78
CA GLU A 61 3.75 2.67 -14.80
C GLU A 61 2.77 3.20 -13.73
N ALA A 62 3.26 3.48 -12.52
CA ALA A 62 2.46 4.09 -11.46
C ALA A 62 1.92 5.48 -11.85
N LEU A 63 2.73 6.34 -12.47
CA LEU A 63 2.28 7.64 -12.94
C LEU A 63 1.19 7.53 -14.02
N ASN A 64 1.33 6.57 -14.94
CA ASN A 64 0.28 6.29 -15.93
C ASN A 64 -1.03 5.84 -15.25
N VAL A 65 -0.94 4.96 -14.25
CA VAL A 65 -2.10 4.54 -13.46
C VAL A 65 -2.75 5.71 -12.70
N LEU A 66 -1.95 6.60 -12.15
CA LEU A 66 -2.44 7.80 -11.47
C LEU A 66 -3.16 8.73 -12.45
N ALA A 67 -2.58 8.95 -13.64
CA ALA A 67 -3.20 9.74 -14.70
C ALA A 67 -4.53 9.11 -15.17
N LYS A 68 -4.59 7.80 -15.35
CA LYS A 68 -5.84 7.07 -15.66
C LYS A 68 -6.87 7.22 -14.55
N THR A 69 -6.45 7.19 -13.28
CA THR A 69 -7.33 7.42 -12.13
C THR A 69 -7.93 8.83 -12.16
N LEU A 70 -7.11 9.85 -12.40
CA LEU A 70 -7.61 11.23 -12.56
C LEU A 70 -8.53 11.39 -13.77
N ALA A 71 -8.18 10.78 -14.90
CA ALA A 71 -9.03 10.78 -16.09
C ALA A 71 -10.38 10.11 -15.82
N PHE A 72 -10.40 9.01 -15.07
CA PHE A 72 -11.64 8.38 -14.62
C PHE A 72 -12.52 9.35 -13.81
N LEU A 73 -11.97 10.06 -12.82
CA LEU A 73 -12.73 11.03 -12.03
C LEU A 73 -13.31 12.16 -12.87
N ARG A 74 -12.49 12.72 -13.77
CA ARG A 74 -12.87 13.84 -14.67
C ARG A 74 -13.91 13.45 -15.70
N ASN A 75 -13.90 12.20 -16.14
CA ASN A 75 -14.84 11.71 -17.15
C ASN A 75 -16.13 11.17 -16.53
N LEU A 76 -16.30 11.26 -15.20
CA LEU A 76 -17.45 10.73 -14.50
C LEU A 76 -18.45 11.86 -14.19
N PRO A 77 -19.61 11.93 -14.89
CA PRO A 77 -20.52 13.06 -14.77
C PRO A 77 -21.03 13.27 -13.34
N SER A 78 -21.39 12.18 -12.65
CA SER A 78 -21.89 12.25 -11.27
C SER A 78 -20.86 12.78 -10.27
N PHE A 79 -19.56 12.68 -10.56
CA PHE A 79 -18.50 13.29 -9.76
C PHE A 79 -18.34 14.77 -10.10
N CYS A 80 -18.34 15.11 -11.40
CA CYS A 80 -18.16 16.48 -11.87
C CYS A 80 -19.29 17.43 -11.48
N GLN A 81 -20.49 16.90 -11.22
CA GLN A 81 -21.64 17.66 -10.74
C GLN A 81 -21.61 17.96 -9.24
N LEU A 82 -20.71 17.33 -8.47
CA LEU A 82 -20.58 17.59 -7.04
C LEU A 82 -19.95 18.96 -6.78
N PRO A 83 -20.20 19.58 -5.61
CA PRO A 83 -19.50 20.79 -5.20
C PRO A 83 -17.97 20.61 -5.27
N PRO A 84 -17.19 21.61 -5.76
CA PRO A 84 -15.73 21.47 -5.86
C PRO A 84 -15.03 21.12 -4.54
N GLN A 85 -15.60 21.56 -3.41
CA GLN A 85 -15.10 21.18 -2.09
C GLN A 85 -15.31 19.69 -1.82
N ASP A 86 -16.48 19.14 -2.16
CA ASP A 86 -16.77 17.71 -1.99
C ASP A 86 -15.89 16.87 -2.90
N GLN A 87 -15.67 17.31 -4.16
CA GLN A 87 -14.73 16.64 -5.08
C GLN A 87 -13.33 16.50 -4.49
N ARG A 88 -12.79 17.58 -3.89
CA ARG A 88 -11.48 17.56 -3.22
C ARG A 88 -11.48 16.64 -2.00
N GLN A 89 -12.51 16.69 -1.16
CA GLN A 89 -12.61 15.84 0.04
C GLN A 89 -12.68 14.36 -0.33
N LEU A 90 -13.48 14.01 -1.34
CA LEU A 90 -13.56 12.64 -1.86
C LEU A 90 -12.21 12.19 -2.42
N LEU A 91 -11.57 13.00 -3.27
CA LEU A 91 -10.24 12.71 -3.84
C LEU A 91 -9.21 12.42 -2.74
N ARG A 92 -9.13 13.27 -1.71
CA ARG A 92 -8.24 13.06 -0.54
C ARG A 92 -8.48 11.71 0.13
N GLY A 93 -9.74 11.33 0.29
CA GLY A 93 -10.13 10.08 0.96
C GLY A 93 -9.94 8.82 0.11
N CYS A 94 -9.99 8.93 -1.22
CA CYS A 94 -10.07 7.75 -2.10
C CYS A 94 -8.90 7.58 -3.07
N TRP A 95 -8.02 8.57 -3.26
CA TRP A 95 -6.96 8.47 -4.28
C TRP A 95 -6.06 7.25 -4.10
N GLY A 96 -5.68 6.92 -2.85
CA GLY A 96 -4.82 5.77 -2.54
C GLY A 96 -5.47 4.44 -2.94
N PRO A 97 -6.66 4.12 -2.41
CA PRO A 97 -7.40 2.92 -2.81
C PRO A 97 -7.72 2.86 -4.32
N LEU A 98 -8.07 3.98 -4.96
CA LEU A 98 -8.31 4.01 -6.41
C LEU A 98 -7.03 3.77 -7.22
N PHE A 99 -5.92 4.34 -6.80
CA PHE A 99 -4.61 4.09 -7.39
C PHE A 99 -4.21 2.62 -7.28
N LEU A 100 -4.42 1.99 -6.11
CA LEU A 100 -4.17 0.57 -5.90
C LEU A 100 -5.04 -0.33 -6.77
N LEU A 101 -6.34 -0.02 -6.90
CA LEU A 101 -7.20 -0.70 -7.88
C LEU A 101 -6.69 -0.52 -9.31
N GLY A 102 -6.16 0.65 -9.64
CA GLY A 102 -5.53 0.91 -10.92
C GLY A 102 -4.27 0.06 -11.16
N LEU A 103 -3.41 -0.08 -10.16
CA LEU A 103 -2.24 -0.96 -10.24
C LEU A 103 -2.66 -2.42 -10.45
N ALA A 104 -3.69 -2.86 -9.73
CA ALA A 104 -4.24 -4.20 -9.88
C ALA A 104 -4.83 -4.41 -11.28
N GLN A 105 -5.62 -3.45 -11.78
CA GLN A 105 -6.26 -3.49 -13.09
C GLN A 105 -5.25 -3.51 -14.25
N ASP A 106 -4.16 -2.75 -14.14
CA ASP A 106 -3.08 -2.71 -15.15
C ASP A 106 -2.02 -3.82 -14.94
N ILE A 107 -2.19 -4.67 -13.92
CA ILE A 107 -1.27 -5.76 -13.56
C ILE A 107 0.18 -5.25 -13.39
N VAL A 108 0.31 -4.14 -12.67
CA VAL A 108 1.63 -3.55 -12.38
C VAL A 108 2.29 -4.39 -11.29
N THR A 109 3.37 -5.08 -11.66
CA THR A 109 4.21 -5.84 -10.73
C THR A 109 5.51 -5.10 -10.45
N PHE A 110 6.04 -5.25 -9.23
CA PHE A 110 7.27 -4.61 -8.84
C PHE A 110 8.02 -5.41 -7.79
N GLU A 111 9.34 -5.31 -7.84
CA GLU A 111 10.25 -5.93 -6.89
C GLU A 111 10.93 -4.86 -6.05
N VAL A 112 11.27 -5.23 -4.81
CA VAL A 112 12.00 -4.37 -3.89
C VAL A 112 13.27 -5.03 -3.39
N ALA A 113 14.29 -4.21 -3.17
CA ALA A 113 15.55 -4.59 -2.56
C ALA A 113 15.72 -3.89 -1.21
N GLU A 114 16.26 -4.61 -0.23
CA GLU A 114 16.64 -4.02 1.06
C GLU A 114 17.71 -2.94 0.86
N VAL A 115 17.52 -1.81 1.51
CA VAL A 115 18.53 -0.75 1.57
C VAL A 115 19.50 -1.09 2.71
N PRO A 116 20.82 -1.21 2.44
CA PRO A 116 21.80 -1.41 3.50
C PRO A 116 21.78 -0.19 4.42
N VAL A 117 21.38 -0.36 5.67
CA VAL A 117 21.50 0.70 6.68
C VAL A 117 22.97 0.80 7.07
N PRO A 118 23.67 1.93 6.80
CA PRO A 118 25.04 2.09 7.27
C PRO A 118 25.06 2.00 8.80
N SER A 119 26.06 1.33 9.36
CA SER A 119 26.18 1.25 10.82
C SER A 119 26.30 2.67 11.38
N ILE A 120 25.66 2.92 12.53
CA ILE A 120 25.72 4.21 13.23
C ILE A 120 27.19 4.64 13.44
N LEU A 121 28.09 3.67 13.71
CA LEU A 121 29.53 3.91 13.80
C LEU A 121 30.13 4.40 12.50
N LYS A 122 29.75 3.83 11.34
CA LYS A 122 30.23 4.28 10.03
C LYS A 122 29.71 5.68 9.70
N LYS A 123 28.52 6.03 10.19
CA LYS A 123 27.95 7.39 10.08
C LYS A 123 28.73 8.39 10.94
N ILE A 124 28.96 8.08 12.22
CA ILE A 124 29.75 8.91 13.15
C ILE A 124 31.21 9.07 12.68
N LEU A 125 31.80 8.03 12.08
CA LEU A 125 33.21 8.05 11.64
C LEU A 125 33.45 8.68 10.27
N LEU A 126 32.41 8.85 9.43
CA LEU A 126 32.54 9.39 8.07
C LEU A 126 31.83 10.74 7.86
N GLU A 127 30.99 11.19 8.79
CA GLU A 127 30.44 12.55 8.77
C GLU A 127 31.44 13.51 9.44
N GLU A 128 32.39 14.06 8.66
CA GLU A 128 33.10 15.27 9.08
C GLU A 128 32.14 16.48 9.01
N PRO A 129 32.19 17.42 9.98
CA PRO A 129 31.34 18.60 10.01
C PRO A 129 31.83 19.61 8.97
N SER A 130 31.53 19.37 7.69
CA SER A 130 31.83 20.30 6.60
C SER A 130 30.54 20.82 5.98
N SER A 131 30.31 22.10 6.25
CA SER A 131 29.41 23.01 5.54
C SER A 131 29.60 22.96 4.03
N GLY A 132 28.52 22.77 3.27
CA GLY A 132 28.55 22.89 1.81
C GLY A 132 27.33 22.29 1.13
N ALA A 133 26.51 23.15 0.52
CA ALA A 133 25.32 22.78 -0.24
C ALA A 133 25.63 21.84 -1.41
N GLY A 134 24.83 20.78 -1.56
CA GLY A 134 24.79 19.93 -2.77
C GLY A 134 24.43 18.48 -2.49
N SER A 135 23.17 18.11 -2.72
CA SER A 135 22.70 16.71 -2.83
C SER A 135 22.73 15.82 -1.56
N GLY A 136 22.55 16.41 -0.38
CA GLY A 136 22.24 15.64 0.84
C GLY A 136 20.74 15.31 0.90
N GLN A 137 20.35 14.06 0.65
CA GLN A 137 19.00 13.60 1.01
C GLN A 137 18.76 13.87 2.50
N PRO A 138 17.65 14.50 2.92
CA PRO A 138 17.31 14.54 4.34
C PRO A 138 16.95 13.11 4.77
N LEU A 139 17.91 12.44 5.43
CA LEU A 139 17.87 11.06 5.90
C LEU A 139 16.89 10.82 7.07
N ASP A 140 16.12 11.82 7.49
CA ASP A 140 15.21 11.75 8.64
C ASP A 140 13.76 11.34 8.29
N ARG A 141 13.42 11.19 7.00
CA ARG A 141 12.07 10.75 6.62
C ARG A 141 11.98 9.21 6.57
N PRO A 142 10.92 8.59 7.14
CA PRO A 142 10.75 7.14 7.14
C PRO A 142 10.81 6.57 5.73
N GLN A 143 11.68 5.59 5.50
CA GLN A 143 11.67 4.80 4.27
C GLN A 143 10.60 3.71 4.36
N PRO A 144 10.00 3.29 3.23
CA PRO A 144 9.02 2.21 3.22
C PRO A 144 9.65 0.93 3.78
N SER A 145 8.96 0.30 4.74
CA SER A 145 9.44 -0.91 5.38
C SER A 145 9.12 -2.14 4.55
N LEU A 146 9.97 -3.17 4.62
CA LEU A 146 9.77 -4.44 3.93
C LEU A 146 8.38 -5.04 4.25
N ALA A 147 7.96 -5.02 5.52
CA ALA A 147 6.66 -5.58 5.90
C ALA A 147 5.48 -4.79 5.31
N ALA A 148 5.55 -3.47 5.26
CA ALA A 148 4.50 -2.65 4.66
C ALA A 148 4.40 -2.91 3.15
N VAL A 149 5.53 -3.06 2.46
CA VAL A 149 5.55 -3.37 1.03
C VAL A 149 5.07 -4.79 0.74
N GLN A 150 5.46 -5.77 1.56
CA GLN A 150 4.95 -7.14 1.45
C GLN A 150 3.44 -7.20 1.66
N TRP A 151 2.92 -6.47 2.64
CA TRP A 151 1.48 -6.35 2.86
C TRP A 151 0.77 -5.77 1.62
N LEU A 152 1.30 -4.68 1.06
CA LEU A 152 0.80 -4.11 -0.20
C LEU A 152 0.79 -5.15 -1.34
N GLN A 153 1.87 -5.91 -1.51
CA GLN A 153 1.95 -6.96 -2.53
C GLN A 153 0.88 -8.04 -2.31
N CYS A 154 0.68 -8.51 -1.07
CA CYS A 154 -0.37 -9.48 -0.73
C CYS A 154 -1.77 -8.95 -1.05
N CYS A 155 -2.05 -7.66 -0.81
CA CYS A 155 -3.33 -7.05 -1.18
C CYS A 155 -3.56 -7.05 -2.70
N LEU A 156 -2.52 -6.75 -3.50
CA LEU A 156 -2.61 -6.79 -4.96
C LEU A 156 -2.81 -8.22 -5.49
N GLU A 157 -2.08 -9.19 -4.93
CA GLU A 157 -2.25 -10.62 -5.25
C GLU A 157 -3.68 -11.11 -4.94
N SER A 158 -4.23 -10.68 -3.80
CA SER A 158 -5.62 -10.98 -3.43
C SER A 158 -6.61 -10.44 -4.46
N LEU A 159 -6.39 -9.24 -5.01
CA LEU A 159 -7.24 -8.69 -6.07
C LEU A 159 -7.09 -9.45 -7.39
N TRP A 160 -5.87 -9.78 -7.78
CA TRP A 160 -5.63 -10.54 -9.01
C TRP A 160 -6.30 -11.91 -8.99
N SER A 161 -6.34 -12.57 -7.83
CA SER A 161 -7.02 -13.86 -7.65
C SER A 161 -8.55 -13.82 -7.86
N LEU A 162 -9.15 -12.62 -7.89
CA LEU A 162 -10.58 -12.43 -8.11
C LEU A 162 -10.95 -12.31 -9.60
N GLU A 163 -9.94 -12.21 -10.47
CA GLU A 163 -10.08 -12.15 -11.93
C GLU A 163 -11.13 -11.11 -12.36
N LEU A 164 -11.01 -9.89 -11.84
CA LEU A 164 -11.99 -8.84 -12.08
C LEU A 164 -11.96 -8.33 -13.53
N GLY A 165 -13.12 -8.24 -14.15
CA GLY A 165 -13.30 -7.66 -15.47
C GLY A 165 -13.31 -6.12 -15.45
N PRO A 166 -13.18 -5.45 -16.62
CA PRO A 166 -13.16 -3.99 -16.70
C PRO A 166 -14.40 -3.31 -16.10
N LYS A 167 -15.59 -3.88 -16.29
CA LYS A 167 -16.84 -3.36 -15.70
C LYS A 167 -16.87 -3.48 -14.18
N GLU A 168 -16.38 -4.60 -13.65
CA GLU A 168 -16.31 -4.84 -12.20
C GLU A 168 -15.36 -3.86 -11.54
N TYR A 169 -14.19 -3.61 -12.13
CA TYR A 169 -13.29 -2.54 -11.68
C TYR A 169 -13.93 -1.15 -11.73
N ALA A 170 -14.69 -0.84 -12.77
CA ALA A 170 -15.35 0.46 -12.90
C ALA A 170 -16.38 0.69 -11.76
N TYR A 171 -17.24 -0.30 -11.50
CA TYR A 171 -18.21 -0.18 -10.41
C TYR A 171 -17.55 -0.21 -9.03
N LEU A 172 -16.51 -1.02 -8.83
CA LEU A 172 -15.74 -1.05 -7.59
C LEU A 172 -15.01 0.29 -7.33
N LYS A 173 -14.50 0.96 -8.37
CA LYS A 173 -13.99 2.33 -8.25
C LYS A 173 -15.09 3.29 -7.82
N GLY A 174 -16.30 3.15 -8.36
CA GLY A 174 -17.47 3.92 -7.94
C GLY A 174 -17.82 3.75 -6.45
N THR A 175 -17.83 2.51 -5.94
CA THR A 175 -18.16 2.24 -4.53
C THR A 175 -17.12 2.81 -3.56
N ILE A 176 -15.85 2.86 -3.97
CA ILE A 176 -14.76 3.48 -3.20
C ILE A 176 -14.80 5.01 -3.29
N LEU A 177 -15.07 5.55 -4.49
CA LEU A 177 -15.10 6.99 -4.75
C LEU A 177 -16.21 7.69 -3.99
N PHE A 178 -17.44 7.20 -4.10
CA PHE A 178 -18.59 7.83 -3.48
C PHE A 178 -18.72 7.39 -2.03
N ASN A 179 -17.91 7.97 -1.15
CA ASN A 179 -17.96 7.69 0.28
C ASN A 179 -18.70 8.80 1.04
N PRO A 180 -19.94 8.58 1.51
CA PRO A 180 -20.71 9.61 2.22
C PRO A 180 -20.17 9.91 3.63
N ASP A 181 -19.32 9.04 4.17
CA ASP A 181 -18.74 9.14 5.52
C ASP A 181 -17.54 10.09 5.60
N VAL A 182 -17.12 10.68 4.48
CA VAL A 182 -16.02 11.67 4.50
C VAL A 182 -16.49 12.93 5.25
N PRO A 183 -15.75 13.39 6.26
CA PRO A 183 -16.16 14.53 7.06
C PRO A 183 -16.14 15.83 6.24
N GLY A 184 -17.14 16.68 6.46
CA GLY A 184 -17.21 18.01 5.84
C GLY A 184 -17.77 18.04 4.40
N LEU A 185 -18.43 16.96 3.97
CA LEU A 185 -19.17 16.92 2.70
C LEU A 185 -20.48 17.72 2.79
N TYR A 186 -20.77 18.53 1.77
CA TYR A 186 -22.04 19.24 1.64
C TYR A 186 -23.15 18.33 1.09
N ALA A 187 -22.83 17.47 0.12
CA ALA A 187 -23.78 16.63 -0.58
C ALA A 187 -23.77 15.16 -0.11
N SER A 188 -23.51 14.91 1.20
CA SER A 188 -23.37 13.55 1.75
C SER A 188 -24.55 12.61 1.41
N SER A 189 -25.79 13.10 1.48
CA SER A 189 -26.98 12.30 1.09
C SER A 189 -26.98 11.92 -0.40
N HIS A 190 -26.63 12.84 -1.29
CA HIS A 190 -26.56 12.54 -2.73
C HIS A 190 -25.41 11.57 -3.04
N ILE A 191 -24.25 11.77 -2.41
CA ILE A 191 -23.10 10.86 -2.51
C ILE A 191 -23.48 9.46 -2.02
N GLY A 192 -24.27 9.34 -0.95
CA GLY A 192 -24.79 8.06 -0.46
C GLY A 192 -25.67 7.34 -1.49
N HIS A 193 -26.52 8.06 -2.22
CA HIS A 193 -27.29 7.48 -3.33
C HIS A 193 -26.38 6.98 -4.46
N LEU A 194 -25.40 7.79 -4.89
CA LEU A 194 -24.42 7.38 -5.90
C LEU A 194 -23.61 6.15 -5.47
N GLN A 195 -23.28 6.08 -4.18
CA GLN A 195 -22.62 4.91 -3.60
C GLN A 195 -23.52 3.67 -3.70
N HIS A 196 -24.80 3.80 -3.35
CA HIS A 196 -25.76 2.70 -3.42
C HIS A 196 -25.93 2.20 -4.87
N GLU A 197 -26.07 3.10 -5.84
CA GLU A 197 -26.14 2.75 -7.26
C GLU A 197 -24.88 1.99 -7.72
N ALA A 198 -23.69 2.44 -7.32
CA ALA A 198 -22.44 1.75 -7.65
C ALA A 198 -22.37 0.34 -7.03
N HIS A 199 -22.87 0.17 -5.79
CA HIS A 199 -22.93 -1.15 -5.15
C HIS A 199 -23.93 -2.08 -5.84
N GLN A 200 -25.10 -1.55 -6.21
CA GLN A 200 -26.11 -2.31 -6.93
C GLN A 200 -25.58 -2.75 -8.30
N ALA A 201 -25.00 -1.84 -9.08
CA ALA A 201 -24.42 -2.17 -10.37
C ALA A 201 -23.27 -3.20 -10.27
N LEU A 202 -22.45 -3.12 -9.21
CA LEU A 202 -21.44 -4.12 -8.92
C LEU A 202 -22.08 -5.48 -8.59
N TRP A 203 -23.12 -5.51 -7.78
CA TRP A 203 -23.84 -6.74 -7.43
C TRP A 203 -24.45 -7.40 -8.68
N GLU A 204 -25.13 -6.64 -9.54
CA GLU A 204 -25.76 -7.13 -10.76
C GLU A 204 -24.74 -7.74 -11.74
N VAL A 205 -23.53 -7.17 -11.84
CA VAL A 205 -22.48 -7.74 -12.70
C VAL A 205 -21.86 -9.01 -12.11
N LEU A 206 -21.83 -9.13 -10.79
CA LEU A 206 -21.26 -10.29 -10.11
C LEU A 206 -22.26 -11.44 -9.92
N GLU A 207 -23.57 -11.17 -9.94
CA GLU A 207 -24.66 -12.14 -9.73
C GLU A 207 -24.66 -13.34 -10.70
N PRO A 208 -24.46 -13.18 -12.03
CA PRO A 208 -24.55 -14.30 -12.99
C PRO A 208 -23.51 -15.41 -12.78
N TRP A 209 -22.47 -15.14 -11.99
CA TRP A 209 -21.30 -16.00 -11.86
C TRP A 209 -21.32 -16.92 -10.62
N CYS A 210 -22.39 -16.93 -9.80
CA CYS A 210 -22.44 -17.73 -8.57
C CYS A 210 -23.82 -18.38 -8.26
N PRO A 211 -24.11 -19.61 -8.74
CA PRO A 211 -25.29 -20.37 -8.33
C PRO A 211 -25.17 -21.06 -6.95
N ALA A 212 -23.96 -21.19 -6.39
CA ALA A 212 -23.73 -22.00 -5.18
C ALA A 212 -22.71 -21.35 -4.23
N GLY A 213 -23.23 -20.66 -3.20
CA GLY A 213 -22.56 -20.46 -1.91
C GLY A 213 -21.33 -19.54 -1.87
N GLN A 214 -21.47 -18.40 -1.17
CA GLN A 214 -20.52 -17.28 -0.96
C GLN A 214 -20.54 -16.24 -2.08
N SER A 215 -21.22 -15.12 -1.81
CA SER A 215 -21.36 -14.01 -2.77
C SER A 215 -19.97 -13.53 -3.18
N ARG A 216 -19.61 -13.70 -4.47
CA ARG A 216 -18.39 -13.13 -5.08
C ARG A 216 -18.23 -11.66 -4.70
N LEU A 217 -19.34 -10.92 -4.63
CA LEU A 217 -19.41 -9.56 -4.10
C LEU A 217 -18.73 -9.40 -2.74
N ALA A 218 -19.00 -10.26 -1.74
CA ALA A 218 -18.38 -10.15 -0.43
C ALA A 218 -16.86 -10.31 -0.51
N ARG A 219 -16.35 -11.25 -1.30
CA ARG A 219 -14.90 -11.42 -1.52
C ARG A 219 -14.29 -10.20 -2.19
N VAL A 220 -14.96 -9.62 -3.18
CA VAL A 220 -14.52 -8.40 -3.86
C VAL A 220 -14.48 -7.21 -2.92
N LEU A 221 -15.55 -6.97 -2.15
CA LEU A 221 -15.62 -5.87 -1.20
C LEU A 221 -14.63 -6.04 -0.05
N LEU A 222 -14.37 -7.27 0.41
CA LEU A 222 -13.35 -7.56 1.41
C LEU A 222 -11.94 -7.29 0.86
N ALA A 223 -11.62 -7.76 -0.35
CA ALA A 223 -10.33 -7.46 -0.96
C ALA A 223 -10.14 -5.95 -1.15
N ALA A 224 -11.17 -5.24 -1.63
CA ALA A 224 -11.14 -3.79 -1.76
C ALA A 224 -11.00 -3.06 -0.42
N SER A 225 -11.59 -3.58 0.67
CA SER A 225 -11.45 -2.99 2.00
C SER A 225 -10.03 -3.14 2.54
N THR A 226 -9.31 -4.23 2.20
CA THR A 226 -7.89 -4.36 2.56
C THR A 226 -7.03 -3.25 1.98
N LEU A 227 -7.37 -2.71 0.79
CA LEU A 227 -6.65 -1.60 0.18
C LEU A 227 -6.72 -0.32 1.02
N LYS A 228 -7.84 -0.10 1.73
CA LYS A 228 -8.01 1.05 2.61
C LYS A 228 -7.08 1.01 3.82
N SER A 229 -6.54 -0.16 4.17
CA SER A 229 -5.56 -0.30 5.26
C SER A 229 -4.15 0.18 4.88
N ILE A 230 -3.88 0.36 3.58
CA ILE A 230 -2.57 0.76 3.09
C ILE A 230 -2.46 2.29 3.18
N PRO A 231 -1.51 2.82 3.96
CA PRO A 231 -1.42 4.26 4.16
C PRO A 231 -0.99 4.96 2.87
N PRO A 232 -1.64 6.07 2.47
CA PRO A 232 -1.27 6.79 1.25
C PRO A 232 0.17 7.33 1.26
N THR A 233 0.74 7.56 2.44
CA THR A 233 2.16 7.94 2.62
C THR A 233 3.11 6.87 2.09
N LEU A 234 2.81 5.58 2.30
CA LEU A 234 3.60 4.48 1.75
C LEU A 234 3.62 4.54 0.22
N LEU A 235 2.49 4.86 -0.41
CA LEU A 235 2.37 4.96 -1.86
C LEU A 235 3.18 6.15 -2.39
N GLY A 236 3.06 7.30 -1.72
CA GLY A 236 3.88 8.49 -1.95
C GLY A 236 5.37 8.18 -1.94
N ASP A 237 5.85 7.59 -0.85
CA ASP A 237 7.26 7.28 -0.64
C ASP A 237 7.79 6.21 -1.60
N LEU A 238 6.98 5.19 -1.93
CA LEU A 238 7.42 4.07 -2.76
C LEU A 238 7.39 4.39 -4.25
N PHE A 239 6.29 4.95 -4.76
CA PHE A 239 6.06 5.09 -6.21
C PHE A 239 6.32 6.49 -6.76
N PHE A 240 6.13 7.54 -5.95
CA PHE A 240 6.10 8.90 -6.48
C PHE A 240 7.35 9.69 -6.09
N ARG A 241 7.83 9.54 -4.86
CA ARG A 241 9.04 10.20 -4.37
C ARG A 241 10.27 10.02 -5.28
N PRO A 242 10.52 8.85 -5.89
CA PRO A 242 11.65 8.70 -6.82
C PRO A 242 11.57 9.57 -8.07
N VAL A 243 10.40 10.10 -8.43
CA VAL A 243 10.17 10.90 -9.64
C VAL A 243 9.89 12.36 -9.33
N ILE A 244 8.96 12.63 -8.40
CA ILE A 244 8.53 14.01 -8.07
C ILE A 244 9.23 14.58 -6.83
N GLY A 245 10.10 13.81 -6.17
CA GLY A 245 10.78 14.24 -4.95
C GLY A 245 9.82 14.37 -3.76
N ASP A 246 10.08 15.34 -2.88
CA ASP A 246 9.31 15.55 -1.64
C ASP A 246 8.02 16.39 -1.86
N VAL A 247 7.47 16.40 -3.07
CA VAL A 247 6.22 17.09 -3.40
C VAL A 247 5.03 16.40 -2.73
N ASP A 248 4.11 17.18 -2.16
CA ASP A 248 2.84 16.65 -1.64
C ASP A 248 1.96 16.16 -2.80
N ILE A 249 1.84 14.84 -2.91
CA ILE A 249 1.02 14.21 -3.95
C ILE A 249 -0.45 14.60 -3.83
N VAL A 250 -0.96 14.82 -2.61
CA VAL A 250 -2.38 15.13 -2.42
C VAL A 250 -2.68 16.52 -2.98
N GLY A 251 -1.86 17.53 -2.63
CA GLY A 251 -1.92 18.85 -3.23
C GLY A 251 -1.78 18.82 -4.76
N LEU A 252 -0.81 18.05 -5.28
CA LEU A 252 -0.61 17.90 -6.71
C LEU A 252 -1.84 17.31 -7.41
N LEU A 253 -2.48 16.31 -6.83
CA LEU A 253 -3.70 15.69 -7.37
C LEU A 253 -4.88 16.67 -7.38
N GLU A 254 -5.02 17.49 -6.34
CA GLU A 254 -6.04 18.53 -6.29
C GLU A 254 -5.82 19.60 -7.35
N ASP A 255 -4.60 20.10 -7.50
CA ASP A 255 -4.25 21.06 -8.55
C ASP A 255 -4.50 20.46 -9.93
N MET A 256 -4.07 19.21 -10.13
CA MET A 256 -4.33 18.47 -11.36
C MET A 256 -5.82 18.27 -11.61
N LEU A 257 -6.67 18.11 -10.60
CA LEU A 257 -8.12 18.00 -10.78
C LEU A 257 -8.74 19.33 -11.23
N LEU A 258 -8.22 20.46 -10.70
CA LEU A 258 -8.72 21.82 -10.93
C LEU A 258 -8.20 22.48 -12.22
N LEU A 259 -7.09 22.01 -12.78
CA LEU A 259 -6.57 22.47 -14.07
C LEU A 259 -7.54 22.05 -15.18
N SER A 260 -8.49 22.93 -15.50
CA SER A 260 -9.38 22.87 -16.67
C SER A 260 -9.16 24.10 -17.53
#